data_AF-A0AAV8R0U0-F1
#
_entry.id   AF-A0AAV8R0U0-F1
#
_cell.length_a   1.000
_cell.length_b   1.000
_cell.length_c   1.000
_cell.angle_alpha   90.00
_cell.angle_beta   90.00
_cell.angle_gamma   90.00
#
_symmetry.space_group_name_H-M   'P 1'
#
loop_
_entity.id
_entity.type
_entity.pdbx_description
1 polymer ?
#
loop_
_entity_poly.entity_id
_entity_poly.type
_entity_poly.pdbx_seq_one_letter_code
_entity_poly.pdbx_strand_id
1 'polypeptide(L)'
;MESDLLLEAFSPELTLDYSSAAFLFADLMPELEARRTAFVSYLRPVGAQTMVERSVSGRNVHRRLIEMLRSIPRAEERMTAAASRGFRHMMRERQRREKLSQCYANLHSMLASGSKFDKNSIVKSATKRLQELKGVKEALQKRYEELKAEVLGSDPTEGEKVNVRAANLSSPVDSMIGVLRCLQSMEATAKAIRARLSSSELSAVMRIDTEMAAADVERAIEGAAMEAEKRLGCQITGINAWSQQRDDMDNML
;
A
#
# COMPACT_ATOMS: atom_id res chain seq x y z
N MET A 1 -1.51 -35.65 -1.32
CA MET A 1 -0.14 -35.12 -1.51
C MET A 1 -0.18 -33.93 -2.45
N GLU A 2 -1.01 -32.92 -2.18
CA GLU A 2 -1.06 -31.68 -2.99
C GLU A 2 -1.64 -30.58 -2.10
N SER A 3 -0.88 -30.08 -1.13
CA SER A 3 -1.31 -28.94 -0.33
C SER A 3 -0.15 -28.18 0.31
N ASP A 4 0.94 -27.97 -0.41
CA ASP A 4 2.08 -27.17 0.08
C ASP A 4 2.48 -26.01 -0.86
N LEU A 5 1.69 -25.68 -1.89
CA LEU A 5 2.09 -24.70 -2.91
C LEU A 5 1.36 -23.34 -2.88
N LEU A 6 0.61 -23.01 -1.82
CA LEU A 6 -0.09 -21.71 -1.76
C LEU A 6 0.01 -21.02 -0.39
N LEU A 7 1.17 -21.13 0.27
CA LEU A 7 1.45 -20.40 1.51
C LEU A 7 2.69 -19.49 1.43
N GLU A 8 3.19 -19.23 0.22
CA GLU A 8 4.47 -18.53 0.01
C GLU A 8 4.36 -17.20 -0.76
N ALA A 9 3.20 -16.53 -0.73
CA ALA A 9 3.03 -15.28 -1.49
C ALA A 9 2.88 -14.00 -0.64
N PHE A 10 2.78 -14.05 0.69
CA PHE A 10 2.48 -12.84 1.48
C PHE A 10 3.17 -12.74 2.84
N SER A 11 4.47 -13.06 2.89
CA SER A 11 5.36 -12.61 3.96
C SER A 11 6.67 -12.12 3.35
N PRO A 12 6.90 -10.80 3.21
CA PRO A 12 8.27 -10.33 3.32
C PRO A 12 8.56 -10.36 4.83
N GLU A 13 9.15 -11.47 5.29
CA GLU A 13 9.98 -11.39 6.48
C GLU A 13 11.01 -10.28 6.21
N LEU A 14 10.86 -9.15 6.88
CA LEU A 14 11.93 -8.17 6.94
C LEU A 14 13.00 -8.74 7.85
N THR A 15 13.78 -9.67 7.30
CA THR A 15 15.15 -9.90 7.75
C THR A 15 15.88 -8.58 7.52
N LEU A 16 15.85 -7.73 8.54
CA LEU A 16 16.76 -6.60 8.65
C LEU A 16 18.16 -7.19 8.76
N ASP A 17 18.75 -7.41 7.60
CA ASP A 17 20.13 -7.83 7.47
C ASP A 17 20.97 -6.69 8.05
N TYR A 18 21.43 -6.88 9.29
CA TYR A 18 22.13 -5.87 10.09
C TYR A 18 23.45 -5.42 9.44
N SER A 19 23.86 -6.10 8.37
CA SER A 19 24.99 -5.75 7.51
C SER A 19 24.69 -4.60 6.53
N SER A 20 23.43 -4.38 6.13
CA SER A 20 23.04 -3.32 5.18
C SER A 20 22.71 -1.98 5.86
N ALA A 21 22.45 -1.98 7.17
CA ALA A 21 22.26 -0.76 7.95
C ALA A 21 23.55 0.10 8.05
N ALA A 22 24.71 -0.47 7.75
CA ALA A 22 25.97 0.27 7.66
C ALA A 22 25.95 1.36 6.57
N PHE A 23 25.17 1.19 5.49
CA PHE A 23 25.05 2.20 4.43
C PHE A 23 24.17 3.39 4.82
N LEU A 24 23.19 3.22 5.71
CA LEU A 24 22.28 4.30 6.11
C LEU A 24 22.84 5.16 7.26
N PHE A 25 23.77 4.62 8.05
CA PHE A 25 24.46 5.38 9.10
C PHE A 25 25.75 6.07 8.62
N ALA A 26 26.30 5.68 7.47
CA ALA A 26 27.48 6.30 6.89
C ALA A 26 27.24 7.77 6.45
N ASP A 27 26.01 8.13 6.09
CA ASP A 27 25.69 9.50 5.64
C ASP A 27 25.35 10.48 6.80
N LEU A 28 25.19 9.99 8.03
CA LEU A 28 24.88 10.83 9.20
C LEU A 28 26.09 11.11 10.10
N MET A 29 27.20 10.41 9.91
CA MET A 29 28.47 10.74 10.52
C MET A 29 29.40 11.22 9.41
N PRO A 30 29.70 12.52 9.30
CA PRO A 30 30.89 12.88 8.57
C PRO A 30 32.02 12.13 9.26
N GLU A 31 32.64 11.21 8.51
CA GLU A 31 33.91 10.60 8.83
C GLU A 31 34.76 11.68 9.48
N LEU A 32 35.29 11.37 10.67
CA LEU A 32 36.07 12.29 11.48
C LEU A 32 37.44 12.49 10.79
N GLU A 33 37.41 12.96 9.54
CA GLU A 33 38.48 13.63 8.85
C GLU A 33 39.00 14.67 9.83
N ALA A 34 40.19 14.35 10.37
CA ALA A 34 40.86 15.09 11.39
C ALA A 34 40.61 16.57 11.16
N ARG A 35 39.85 17.19 12.08
CA ARG A 35 39.45 18.59 12.00
C ARG A 35 40.70 19.39 11.62
N ARG A 36 40.78 19.82 10.36
CA ARG A 36 41.72 20.86 9.96
C ARG A 36 41.16 22.13 10.58
N THR A 37 41.43 22.29 11.86
CA THR A 37 41.11 23.49 12.62
C THR A 37 41.85 24.64 11.96
N ALA A 38 41.16 25.77 11.73
CA ALA A 38 41.80 27.01 11.29
C ALA A 38 42.79 27.56 12.35
N PHE A 39 42.75 26.99 13.56
CA PHE A 39 43.69 27.23 14.64
C PHE A 39 44.74 26.13 14.63
N VAL A 40 45.85 26.37 13.93
CA VAL A 40 47.08 25.60 14.04
C VAL A 40 47.96 26.30 15.06
N SER A 41 48.47 25.58 16.06
CA SER A 41 49.44 26.16 16.98
C SER A 41 50.74 26.45 16.23
N TYR A 42 51.26 27.67 16.38
CA TYR A 42 52.59 28.03 15.86
C TYR A 42 53.68 27.43 16.76
N LEU A 43 53.73 26.11 16.86
CA LEU A 43 54.90 25.46 17.44
C LEU A 43 55.91 25.22 16.33
N ARG A 44 56.96 26.04 16.34
CA ARG A 44 58.16 25.84 15.54
C ARG A 44 58.68 24.42 15.83
N PRO A 45 58.82 23.54 14.83
CA PRO A 45 59.39 22.22 15.05
C PRO A 45 60.81 22.37 15.59
N VAL A 46 61.03 21.93 16.82
CA VAL A 46 62.38 21.72 17.37
C VAL A 46 62.92 20.49 16.67
N GLY A 47 63.69 20.70 15.60
CA GLY A 47 64.25 19.61 14.79
C GLY A 47 64.25 19.85 13.28
N ALA A 48 64.34 21.10 12.80
CA ALA A 48 64.70 21.35 11.41
C ALA A 48 66.17 20.94 11.20
N GLN A 49 66.38 19.65 10.97
CA GLN A 49 67.63 19.12 10.45
C GLN A 49 67.92 19.86 9.14
N THR A 50 69.11 20.42 9.08
CA THR A 50 69.76 20.94 7.89
C THR A 50 69.68 19.90 6.76
N MET A 51 68.78 20.07 5.80
CA MET A 51 68.95 19.49 4.48
C MET A 51 70.05 20.28 3.78
N VAL A 52 71.29 19.84 4.03
CA VAL A 52 72.42 20.09 3.15
C VAL A 52 72.18 19.29 1.86
N GLU A 53 72.27 20.03 0.75
CA GLU A 53 72.59 19.58 -0.60
C GLU A 53 71.59 18.75 -1.41
N ARG A 54 70.87 19.48 -2.27
CA ARG A 54 70.91 19.20 -3.71
C ARG A 54 70.88 20.49 -4.51
N SER A 55 72.02 21.19 -4.49
CA SER A 55 72.31 22.29 -5.41
C SER A 55 72.58 21.71 -6.80
N VAL A 56 71.52 21.55 -7.60
CA VAL A 56 71.64 21.59 -9.07
C VAL A 56 70.42 22.33 -9.63
N SER A 57 70.45 23.66 -9.54
CA SER A 57 70.00 24.56 -10.60
C SER A 57 70.08 25.98 -10.05
N GLY A 58 70.99 26.79 -10.57
CA GLY A 58 71.15 28.21 -10.26
C GLY A 58 69.94 29.05 -10.71
N ARG A 59 68.74 28.71 -10.24
CA ARG A 59 67.54 29.52 -10.42
C ARG A 59 67.51 30.54 -9.31
N ASN A 60 67.63 31.81 -9.70
CA ASN A 60 67.54 32.92 -8.76
C ASN A 60 66.24 32.83 -7.94
N VAL A 61 66.31 33.22 -6.67
CA VAL A 61 65.18 33.16 -5.73
C VAL A 61 63.97 33.90 -6.29
N HIS A 62 64.20 34.97 -7.05
CA HIS A 62 63.17 35.73 -7.76
C HIS A 62 62.38 34.89 -8.76
N ARG A 63 63.04 34.06 -9.57
CA ARG A 63 62.40 33.19 -10.56
C ARG A 63 61.60 32.09 -9.88
N ARG A 64 62.13 31.53 -8.78
CA ARG A 64 61.40 30.55 -7.95
C ARG A 64 60.17 31.17 -7.29
N LEU A 65 60.27 32.41 -6.82
CA LEU A 65 59.14 33.17 -6.27
C LEU A 65 58.10 33.49 -7.35
N ILE A 66 58.54 33.92 -8.53
CA ILE A 66 57.66 34.23 -9.66
C ILE A 66 56.93 32.97 -10.14
N GLU A 67 57.61 31.83 -10.25
CA GLU A 67 56.99 30.55 -10.61
C GLU A 67 55.97 30.10 -9.55
N MET A 68 56.29 30.26 -8.26
CA MET A 68 55.35 30.00 -7.17
C MET A 68 54.11 30.91 -7.24
N LEU A 69 54.30 32.22 -7.44
CA LEU A 69 53.20 33.19 -7.58
C LEU A 69 52.33 32.88 -8.81
N ARG A 70 52.94 32.40 -9.92
CA ARG A 70 52.21 31.94 -11.11
C ARG A 70 51.46 30.63 -10.90
N SER A 71 51.92 29.77 -10.00
CA SER A 71 51.25 28.51 -9.64
C SER A 71 50.07 28.68 -8.67
N ILE A 72 49.95 29.83 -8.02
CA ILE A 72 48.80 30.15 -7.16
C ILE A 72 47.61 30.47 -8.07
N PRO A 73 46.51 29.69 -8.03
CA PRO A 73 45.34 29.95 -8.87
C PRO A 73 44.77 31.33 -8.55
N ARG A 74 44.43 32.10 -9.58
CA ARG A 74 43.85 33.43 -9.40
C ARG A 74 42.53 33.31 -8.63
N ALA A 75 42.31 34.22 -7.68
CA ALA A 75 41.15 34.18 -6.79
C ALA A 75 39.83 34.15 -7.56
N GLU A 76 39.76 34.75 -8.75
CA GLU A 76 38.60 34.79 -9.64
C GLU A 76 38.13 33.37 -10.08
N GLU A 77 39.04 32.46 -10.42
CA GLU A 77 38.70 31.08 -10.82
C GLU A 77 38.23 30.22 -9.64
N ARG A 78 38.84 30.42 -8.46
CA ARG A 78 38.42 29.73 -7.22
C ARG A 78 37.08 30.27 -6.70
N MET A 79 36.84 31.58 -6.81
CA MET A 79 35.60 32.21 -6.38
C MET A 79 34.42 31.81 -7.28
N THR A 80 34.60 31.76 -8.59
CA THR A 80 33.55 31.33 -9.52
C THR A 80 33.19 29.86 -9.36
N ALA A 81 34.18 28.97 -9.21
CA ALA A 81 33.94 27.55 -8.96
C ALA A 81 33.31 27.28 -7.58
N ALA A 82 33.77 27.98 -6.53
CA ALA A 82 33.19 27.89 -5.18
C ALA A 82 31.77 28.47 -5.13
N ALA A 83 31.50 29.59 -5.80
CA ALA A 83 30.17 30.17 -5.93
C ALA A 83 29.23 29.24 -6.71
N SER A 84 29.69 28.61 -7.79
CA SER A 84 28.93 27.61 -8.56
C SER A 84 28.64 26.35 -7.75
N ARG A 85 29.59 25.86 -6.94
CA ARG A 85 29.37 24.75 -6.00
C ARG A 85 28.42 25.14 -4.87
N GLY A 86 28.57 26.33 -4.30
CA GLY A 86 27.69 26.88 -3.27
C GLY A 86 26.25 27.05 -3.76
N PHE A 87 26.08 27.58 -4.97
CA PHE A 87 24.78 27.70 -5.63
C PHE A 87 24.14 26.33 -5.88
N ARG A 88 24.89 25.35 -6.40
CA ARG A 88 24.39 23.97 -6.56
C ARG A 88 24.01 23.34 -5.23
N HIS A 89 24.80 23.54 -4.17
CA HIS A 89 24.47 23.04 -2.84
C HIS A 89 23.19 23.68 -2.29
N MET A 90 23.04 25.00 -2.43
CA MET A 90 21.83 25.73 -2.05
C MET A 90 20.60 25.22 -2.80
N MET A 91 20.71 24.98 -4.10
CA MET A 91 19.59 24.47 -4.91
C MET A 91 19.22 23.03 -4.51
N ARG A 92 20.20 22.15 -4.26
CA ARG A 92 19.94 20.80 -3.75
C ARG A 92 19.27 20.84 -2.37
N GLU A 93 19.75 21.71 -1.48
CA GLU A 93 19.17 21.84 -0.14
C GLU A 93 17.74 22.39 -0.18
N ARG A 94 17.45 23.33 -1.10
CA ARG A 94 16.08 23.78 -1.35
C ARG A 94 15.19 22.63 -1.80
N GLN A 95 15.59 21.88 -2.83
CA GLN A 95 14.83 20.73 -3.32
C GLN A 95 14.62 19.67 -2.23
N ARG A 96 15.63 19.43 -1.39
CA ARG A 96 15.52 18.51 -0.25
C ARG A 96 14.44 18.97 0.73
N ARG A 97 14.39 20.27 1.06
CA ARG A 97 13.38 20.84 1.97
C ARG A 97 11.98 20.81 1.37
N GLU A 98 11.84 21.09 0.07
CA GLU A 98 10.57 20.99 -0.64
C GLU A 98 10.02 19.55 -0.59
N LYS A 99 10.85 18.56 -0.93
CA LYS A 99 10.48 17.13 -0.82
C LYS A 99 10.04 16.78 0.61
N LEU A 100 10.82 17.19 1.61
CA LEU A 100 10.49 16.91 3.01
C LEU A 100 9.16 17.57 3.42
N SER A 101 8.91 18.80 3.00
CA SER A 101 7.66 19.51 3.26
C SER A 101 6.47 18.80 2.62
N GLN A 102 6.63 18.32 1.37
CA GLN A 102 5.60 17.54 0.69
C GLN A 102 5.33 16.20 1.41
N CYS A 103 6.37 15.51 1.89
CA CYS A 103 6.19 14.28 2.67
C CYS A 103 5.36 14.52 3.93
N TYR A 104 5.58 15.63 4.64
CA TYR A 104 4.76 15.99 5.80
C TYR A 104 3.30 16.32 5.43
N ALA A 105 3.07 17.03 4.32
CA ALA A 105 1.73 17.33 3.84
C ALA A 105 0.96 16.05 3.46
N ASN A 106 1.62 15.14 2.73
CA ASN A 106 1.05 13.85 2.38
C ASN A 106 0.74 13.03 3.63
N LEU A 107 1.68 12.96 4.58
CA LEU A 107 1.46 12.26 5.84
C LEU A 107 0.26 12.83 6.60
N HIS A 108 0.17 14.15 6.73
CA HIS A 108 -0.95 14.82 7.41
C HIS A 108 -2.30 14.55 6.72
N SER A 109 -2.35 14.49 5.39
CA SER A 109 -3.58 14.16 4.63
C SER A 109 -4.11 12.75 4.92
N MET A 110 -3.24 11.82 5.32
CA MET A 110 -3.63 10.46 5.71
C MET A 110 -4.08 10.36 7.18
N LEU A 111 -3.86 11.41 7.97
CA LEU A 111 -4.29 11.47 9.37
C LEU A 111 -5.71 12.04 9.45
N ALA A 112 -6.41 11.68 10.52
CA ALA A 112 -7.79 12.14 10.72
C ALA A 112 -7.86 13.68 10.73
N SER A 113 -8.86 14.22 10.04
CA SER A 113 -9.16 15.64 9.92
C SER A 113 -9.36 16.27 11.30
N GLY A 114 -8.34 16.98 11.78
CA GLY A 114 -8.32 17.58 13.12
C GLY A 114 -6.93 17.59 13.78
N SER A 115 -5.95 16.87 13.23
CA SER A 115 -4.57 16.95 13.74
C SER A 115 -3.94 18.30 13.42
N LYS A 116 -3.24 18.87 14.42
CA LYS A 116 -2.47 20.11 14.25
C LYS A 116 -1.43 19.95 13.15
N PHE A 117 -1.19 21.02 12.40
CA PHE A 117 -0.28 21.04 11.25
C PHE A 117 1.21 21.17 11.63
N ASP A 118 1.55 21.11 12.93
CA ASP A 118 2.94 21.16 13.35
C ASP A 118 3.66 19.80 13.13
N LYS A 119 4.93 19.86 12.71
CA LYS A 119 5.71 18.66 12.34
C LYS A 119 5.75 17.59 13.43
N ASN A 120 5.88 18.01 14.68
CA ASN A 120 5.96 17.09 15.82
C ASN A 120 4.61 16.42 16.09
N SER A 121 3.51 17.19 16.03
CA SER A 121 2.16 16.63 16.14
C SER A 121 1.84 15.69 14.99
N ILE A 122 2.22 16.02 13.75
CA ILE A 122 2.03 15.11 12.60
C ILE A 122 2.68 13.75 12.87
N VAL A 123 3.94 13.73 13.31
CA VAL A 123 4.65 12.49 13.61
C VAL A 123 3.98 11.74 14.76
N LYS A 124 3.64 12.42 15.86
CA LYS A 124 2.97 11.79 17.02
C LYS A 124 1.61 11.21 16.65
N SER A 125 0.79 11.96 15.91
CA SER A 125 -0.51 11.52 15.43
C SER A 125 -0.38 10.33 14.49
N ALA A 126 0.64 10.30 13.61
CA ALA A 126 0.92 9.15 12.76
C ALA A 126 1.32 7.91 13.56
N THR A 127 2.19 8.04 14.55
CA THR A 127 2.57 6.93 15.44
C THR A 127 1.35 6.36 16.16
N LYS A 128 0.49 7.24 16.71
CA LYS A 128 -0.74 6.82 17.37
C LYS A 128 -1.68 6.08 16.41
N ARG A 129 -1.87 6.62 15.20
CA ARG A 129 -2.72 5.99 14.17
C ARG A 129 -2.21 4.61 13.77
N LEU A 130 -0.89 4.44 13.65
CA LEU A 130 -0.29 3.12 13.37
C LEU A 130 -0.57 2.11 14.48
N GLN A 131 -0.50 2.52 15.75
CA GLN A 131 -0.83 1.65 16.88
C GLN A 131 -2.31 1.25 16.87
N GLU A 132 -3.21 2.20 16.62
CA GLU A 132 -4.65 1.92 16.47
C GLU A 132 -4.92 0.93 15.34
N LEU A 133 -4.32 1.15 14.17
CA LEU A 133 -4.49 0.29 13.00
C LEU A 133 -3.97 -1.13 13.24
N LYS A 134 -2.83 -1.28 13.93
CA LYS A 134 -2.31 -2.59 14.33
C LYS A 134 -3.29 -3.32 15.25
N GLY A 135 -3.80 -2.64 16.29
CA GLY A 135 -4.79 -3.22 17.19
C GLY A 135 -6.08 -3.63 16.49
N VAL A 136 -6.58 -2.80 15.56
CA VAL A 136 -7.77 -3.14 14.75
C VAL A 136 -7.49 -4.36 13.86
N LYS A 137 -6.31 -4.43 13.22
CA LYS A 137 -5.93 -5.58 12.38
C LYS A 137 -5.94 -6.87 13.20
N GLU A 138 -5.31 -6.88 14.37
CA GLU A 138 -5.23 -8.06 15.25
C GLU A 138 -6.62 -8.48 15.75
N ALA A 139 -7.45 -7.52 16.17
CA ALA A 139 -8.82 -7.80 16.61
C ALA A 139 -9.69 -8.37 15.47
N LEU A 140 -9.56 -7.83 14.25
CA LEU A 140 -10.29 -8.33 13.08
C LEU A 140 -9.82 -9.73 12.69
N GLN A 141 -8.51 -9.98 12.76
CA GLN A 141 -7.94 -11.30 12.48
C GLN A 141 -8.43 -12.33 13.48
N LYS A 142 -8.43 -12.01 14.78
CA LYS A 142 -8.95 -12.90 15.82
C LYS A 142 -10.42 -13.25 15.57
N ARG A 143 -11.26 -12.24 15.29
CA ARG A 143 -12.68 -12.47 14.95
C ARG A 143 -12.86 -13.30 13.68
N TYR A 144 -12.01 -13.09 12.68
CA TYR A 144 -12.04 -13.87 11.45
C TYR A 144 -11.72 -15.35 11.73
N GLU A 145 -10.72 -15.62 12.57
CA GLU A 145 -10.35 -16.97 12.98
C GLU A 145 -11.44 -17.64 13.83
N GLU A 146 -12.04 -16.91 14.77
CA GLU A 146 -13.21 -17.36 15.56
C GLU A 146 -14.38 -17.74 14.65
N LEU A 147 -14.77 -16.84 13.75
CA LEU A 147 -15.89 -17.08 12.82
C LEU A 147 -15.58 -18.24 11.87
N LYS A 148 -14.32 -18.35 11.41
CA LYS A 148 -13.88 -19.47 10.58
C LYS A 148 -13.95 -20.80 11.34
N ALA A 149 -13.59 -20.80 12.62
CA ALA A 149 -13.69 -21.97 13.48
C ALA A 149 -15.15 -22.34 13.79
N GLU A 150 -16.04 -21.39 14.01
CA GLU A 150 -17.48 -21.64 14.17
C GLU A 150 -18.09 -22.25 12.90
N VAL A 151 -17.78 -21.68 11.73
CA VAL A 151 -18.28 -22.17 10.43
C VAL A 151 -17.71 -23.54 10.06
N LEU A 152 -16.46 -23.84 10.43
CA LEU A 152 -15.81 -25.13 10.13
C LEU A 152 -16.07 -26.20 11.19
N GLY A 153 -16.32 -25.79 12.44
CA GLY A 153 -16.56 -26.66 13.60
C GLY A 153 -18.02 -27.06 13.78
N SER A 154 -18.98 -26.35 13.19
CA SER A 154 -20.31 -26.93 12.96
C SER A 154 -20.16 -27.98 11.87
N ASP A 155 -19.98 -29.25 12.24
CA ASP A 155 -19.97 -30.33 11.26
C ASP A 155 -21.40 -30.46 10.71
N PRO A 156 -21.69 -30.05 9.46
CA PRO A 156 -23.03 -30.06 8.92
C PRO A 156 -23.21 -31.40 8.19
N THR A 157 -22.73 -32.50 8.77
CA THR A 157 -22.70 -33.83 8.14
C THR A 157 -24.10 -34.45 8.05
N GLU A 158 -25.07 -33.95 8.80
CA GLU A 158 -26.47 -34.36 8.70
C GLU A 158 -27.26 -33.37 7.85
N GLY A 159 -27.67 -33.81 6.65
CA GLY A 159 -28.56 -33.07 5.75
C GLY A 159 -28.31 -33.46 4.29
N GLU A 160 -29.37 -33.46 3.48
CA GLU A 160 -29.25 -33.80 2.06
C GLU A 160 -28.55 -32.65 1.31
N LYS A 161 -27.54 -32.98 0.50
CA LYS A 161 -26.73 -32.00 -0.21
C LYS A 161 -27.43 -31.62 -1.51
N VAL A 162 -27.90 -30.38 -1.58
CA VAL A 162 -28.58 -29.80 -2.74
C VAL A 162 -27.66 -28.76 -3.36
N ASN A 163 -27.43 -28.86 -4.67
CA ASN A 163 -26.66 -27.90 -5.43
C ASN A 163 -27.56 -27.07 -6.31
N VAL A 164 -27.29 -25.77 -6.37
CA VAL A 164 -28.01 -24.81 -7.20
C VAL A 164 -26.98 -24.14 -8.10
N ARG A 165 -27.20 -24.20 -9.41
CA ARG A 165 -26.38 -23.47 -10.36
C ARG A 165 -27.28 -22.77 -11.36
N ALA A 166 -27.18 -21.45 -11.41
CA ALA A 166 -27.87 -20.64 -12.39
C ALA A 166 -26.89 -19.64 -13.01
N ALA A 167 -26.94 -19.52 -14.34
CA ALA A 167 -26.10 -18.62 -15.13
C ALA A 167 -26.98 -17.65 -15.91
N ASN A 168 -26.38 -16.57 -16.42
CA ASN A 168 -27.07 -15.49 -17.13
C ASN A 168 -28.05 -14.70 -16.24
N LEU A 169 -27.62 -14.48 -14.99
CA LEU A 169 -28.37 -13.74 -13.99
C LEU A 169 -28.12 -12.25 -14.15
N SER A 170 -29.18 -11.44 -14.16
CA SER A 170 -29.09 -9.99 -14.07
C SER A 170 -28.84 -9.52 -12.64
N SER A 171 -29.37 -10.26 -11.65
CA SER A 171 -29.14 -10.02 -10.22
C SER A 171 -29.03 -11.35 -9.44
N PRO A 172 -27.81 -11.91 -9.32
CA PRO A 172 -27.59 -13.12 -8.54
C PRO A 172 -28.04 -13.03 -7.08
N VAL A 173 -28.08 -11.83 -6.49
CA VAL A 173 -28.55 -11.61 -5.12
C VAL A 173 -30.07 -11.81 -5.02
N ASP A 174 -30.85 -11.18 -5.89
CA ASP A 174 -32.31 -11.31 -5.89
C ASP A 174 -32.75 -12.73 -6.25
N SER A 175 -32.01 -13.39 -7.13
CA SER A 175 -32.17 -14.81 -7.44
C SER A 175 -31.92 -15.69 -6.23
N MET A 176 -30.86 -15.42 -5.45
CA MET A 176 -30.65 -16.10 -4.17
C MET A 176 -31.78 -15.84 -3.16
N ILE A 177 -32.34 -14.62 -3.13
CA ILE A 177 -33.52 -14.33 -2.28
C ILE A 177 -34.75 -15.14 -2.74
N GLY A 178 -34.92 -15.32 -4.06
CA GLY A 178 -35.93 -16.22 -4.64
C GLY A 178 -35.77 -17.67 -4.17
N VAL A 179 -34.55 -18.19 -4.23
CA VAL A 179 -34.17 -19.52 -3.73
C VAL A 179 -34.52 -19.69 -2.25
N LEU A 180 -34.14 -18.74 -1.39
CA LEU A 180 -34.41 -18.80 0.05
C LEU A 180 -35.92 -18.77 0.35
N ARG A 181 -36.70 -17.98 -0.41
CA ARG A 181 -38.17 -17.97 -0.28
C ARG A 181 -38.80 -19.29 -0.73
N CYS A 182 -38.27 -19.92 -1.78
CA CYS A 182 -38.71 -21.24 -2.23
C CYS A 182 -38.48 -22.30 -1.14
N LEU A 183 -37.29 -22.33 -0.54
CA LEU A 183 -37.00 -23.22 0.59
C LEU A 183 -37.99 -23.01 1.75
N GLN A 184 -38.27 -21.76 2.09
CA GLN A 184 -39.24 -21.43 3.13
C GLN A 184 -40.65 -21.93 2.78
N SER A 185 -41.07 -21.85 1.52
CA SER A 185 -42.38 -22.33 1.07
C SER A 185 -42.51 -23.85 1.06
N MET A 186 -41.39 -24.57 0.96
CA MET A 186 -41.33 -26.04 0.98
C MET A 186 -41.12 -26.61 2.39
N GLU A 187 -41.16 -25.74 3.42
CA GLU A 187 -40.84 -26.10 4.81
C GLU A 187 -39.48 -26.80 4.97
N ALA A 188 -38.58 -26.52 4.03
CA ALA A 188 -37.26 -27.12 3.93
C ALA A 188 -36.27 -26.32 4.77
N THR A 189 -35.70 -26.93 5.82
CA THR A 189 -34.80 -26.22 6.73
C THR A 189 -33.35 -26.35 6.27
N ALA A 190 -32.75 -25.24 5.86
CA ALA A 190 -31.35 -25.21 5.44
C ALA A 190 -30.43 -25.08 6.67
N LYS A 191 -29.65 -26.12 6.96
CA LYS A 191 -28.66 -26.14 8.05
C LYS A 191 -27.39 -25.38 7.70
N ALA A 192 -26.96 -25.45 6.45
CA ALA A 192 -25.76 -24.77 5.98
C ALA A 192 -25.95 -24.33 4.53
N ILE A 193 -25.55 -23.08 4.23
CA ILE A 193 -25.59 -22.54 2.87
C ILE A 193 -24.22 -21.95 2.55
N ARG A 194 -23.61 -22.43 1.46
CA ARG A 194 -22.41 -21.85 0.87
C ARG A 194 -22.75 -21.35 -0.51
N ALA A 195 -22.89 -20.04 -0.65
CA ALA A 195 -23.15 -19.39 -1.91
C ALA A 195 -21.89 -18.71 -2.47
N ARG A 196 -21.73 -18.74 -3.78
CA ARG A 196 -20.83 -17.88 -4.53
C ARG A 196 -21.67 -17.12 -5.55
N LEU A 197 -21.66 -15.81 -5.40
CA LEU A 197 -22.33 -14.87 -6.28
C LEU A 197 -21.25 -14.20 -7.12
N SER A 198 -21.35 -14.29 -8.44
CA SER A 198 -20.55 -13.49 -9.38
C SER A 198 -21.43 -12.44 -10.04
N SER A 199 -20.95 -11.68 -11.03
CA SER A 199 -21.77 -10.69 -11.73
C SER A 199 -22.92 -11.28 -12.54
N SER A 200 -22.81 -12.53 -12.99
CA SER A 200 -23.78 -13.16 -13.91
C SER A 200 -24.10 -14.61 -13.57
N GLU A 201 -23.49 -15.15 -12.51
CA GLU A 201 -23.66 -16.53 -12.11
C GLU A 201 -23.90 -16.65 -10.60
N LEU A 202 -24.76 -17.59 -10.26
CA LEU A 202 -25.05 -18.05 -8.91
C LEU A 202 -24.66 -19.51 -8.83
N SER A 203 -23.81 -19.85 -7.86
CA SER A 203 -23.62 -21.22 -7.44
C SER A 203 -23.82 -21.32 -5.94
N ALA A 204 -24.67 -22.22 -5.48
CA ALA A 204 -24.89 -22.45 -4.07
C ALA A 204 -24.88 -23.94 -3.76
N VAL A 205 -24.25 -24.28 -2.65
CA VAL A 205 -24.28 -25.62 -2.07
C VAL A 205 -24.96 -25.47 -0.72
N MET A 206 -26.08 -26.16 -0.56
CA MET A 206 -26.87 -26.11 0.66
C MET A 206 -27.07 -27.52 1.20
N ARG A 207 -27.13 -27.60 2.53
CA ARG A 207 -27.51 -28.81 3.24
C ARG A 207 -28.84 -28.56 3.90
N ILE A 208 -29.80 -29.40 3.57
CA ILE A 208 -31.20 -29.17 3.88
C ILE A 208 -31.75 -30.43 4.54
N ASP A 209 -32.53 -30.25 5.60
CA ASP A 209 -33.37 -31.31 6.13
C ASP A 209 -34.75 -31.20 5.49
N THR A 210 -35.10 -32.17 4.65
CA THR A 210 -36.40 -32.27 3.99
C THR A 210 -36.86 -33.72 3.92
N GLU A 211 -38.17 -33.96 3.97
CA GLU A 211 -38.74 -35.29 3.66
C GLU A 211 -38.82 -35.55 2.14
N MET A 212 -38.66 -34.49 1.33
CA MET A 212 -38.65 -34.55 -0.12
C MET A 212 -37.31 -35.07 -0.63
N ALA A 213 -37.30 -35.71 -1.80
CA ALA A 213 -36.05 -36.12 -2.45
C ALA A 213 -35.24 -34.89 -2.90
N ALA A 214 -33.91 -34.89 -2.73
CA ALA A 214 -33.05 -33.78 -3.15
C ALA A 214 -33.30 -33.31 -4.58
N ALA A 215 -33.54 -34.22 -5.52
CA ALA A 215 -33.76 -33.87 -6.92
C ALA A 215 -35.03 -33.00 -7.14
N ASP A 216 -36.06 -33.17 -6.31
CA ASP A 216 -37.27 -32.35 -6.38
C ASP A 216 -37.00 -30.95 -5.83
N VAL A 217 -36.23 -30.89 -4.75
CA VAL A 217 -35.80 -29.65 -4.10
C VAL A 217 -34.86 -28.85 -5.01
N GLU A 218 -33.87 -29.50 -5.63
CA GLU A 218 -32.96 -28.87 -6.62
C GLU A 218 -33.75 -28.24 -7.77
N ARG A 219 -34.68 -29.00 -8.37
CA ARG A 219 -35.51 -28.49 -9.49
C ARG A 219 -36.38 -27.31 -9.09
N ALA A 220 -37.01 -27.36 -7.91
CA ALA A 220 -37.84 -26.27 -7.42
C ALA A 220 -37.01 -25.00 -7.18
N ILE A 221 -35.83 -25.15 -6.60
CA ILE A 221 -34.92 -24.04 -6.29
C ILE A 221 -34.33 -23.41 -7.55
N GLU A 222 -33.88 -24.22 -8.52
CA GLU A 222 -33.41 -23.72 -9.81
C GLU A 222 -34.52 -22.97 -10.56
N GLY A 223 -35.75 -23.49 -10.52
CA GLY A 223 -36.93 -22.82 -11.04
C GLY A 223 -37.17 -21.46 -10.38
N ALA A 224 -37.09 -21.39 -9.05
CA ALA A 224 -37.28 -20.15 -8.30
C ALA A 224 -36.19 -19.10 -8.57
N ALA A 225 -34.93 -19.51 -8.75
CA ALA A 225 -33.84 -18.63 -9.15
C ALA A 225 -34.12 -17.99 -10.53
N MET A 226 -34.52 -18.81 -11.51
CA MET A 226 -34.83 -18.32 -12.86
C MET A 226 -36.12 -17.47 -12.89
N GLU A 227 -37.11 -17.79 -12.06
CA GLU A 227 -38.32 -16.98 -11.95
C GLU A 227 -38.04 -15.60 -11.35
N ALA A 228 -37.17 -15.52 -10.35
CA ALA A 228 -36.73 -14.26 -9.76
C ALA A 228 -36.06 -13.36 -10.81
N GLU A 229 -35.19 -13.90 -11.67
CA GLU A 229 -34.63 -13.17 -12.81
C GLU A 229 -35.70 -12.68 -13.78
N LYS A 230 -36.67 -13.54 -14.12
CA LYS A 230 -37.77 -13.14 -15.03
C LYS A 230 -38.55 -11.96 -14.46
N ARG A 231 -38.80 -11.95 -13.15
CA ARG A 231 -39.49 -10.85 -12.46
C ARG A 231 -38.69 -9.54 -12.55
N LEU A 232 -37.37 -9.59 -12.44
CA LEU A 232 -36.50 -8.42 -12.64
C LEU A 232 -36.51 -7.92 -14.08
N GLY A 233 -36.43 -8.84 -15.05
CA GLY A 233 -36.54 -8.51 -16.47
C GLY A 233 -37.85 -7.80 -16.82
N CYS A 234 -38.97 -8.22 -16.24
CA CYS A 234 -40.27 -7.57 -16.42
C CYS A 234 -40.35 -6.18 -15.74
N GLN A 235 -39.64 -5.96 -14.63
CA GLN A 235 -39.62 -4.65 -13.96
C GLN A 235 -38.81 -3.63 -14.76
N ILE A 236 -37.69 -4.04 -15.36
CA ILE A 236 -36.84 -3.17 -16.19
C ILE A 236 -37.57 -2.76 -17.47
N THR A 237 -38.26 -3.69 -18.13
CA THR A 237 -39.07 -3.36 -19.33
C THR A 237 -40.32 -2.54 -18.99
N GLY A 238 -40.92 -2.76 -17.81
CA GLY A 238 -42.03 -1.96 -17.32
C GLY A 238 -41.67 -0.50 -17.11
N ILE A 239 -40.50 -0.20 -16.53
CA ILE A 239 -40.04 1.19 -16.32
C ILE A 239 -39.85 1.93 -17.65
N ASN A 240 -39.34 1.24 -18.68
CA ASN A 240 -39.14 1.84 -20.00
C ASN A 240 -40.47 2.16 -20.73
N ALA A 241 -41.55 1.43 -20.43
CA ALA A 241 -42.88 1.70 -21.00
C ALA A 241 -43.51 3.00 -20.44
N TRP A 242 -43.29 3.32 -19.16
CA TRP A 242 -43.77 4.58 -18.56
C TRP A 242 -42.99 5.83 -19.00
N SER A 243 -41.80 5.64 -19.59
CA SER A 243 -41.03 6.73 -20.20
C SER A 243 -41.54 7.03 -21.60
N GLN A 244 -41.79 6.00 -22.42
CA GLN A 244 -42.33 6.17 -23.78
C GLN A 244 -43.71 6.87 -23.77
N GLN A 245 -44.55 6.57 -22.79
CA GLN A 245 -45.88 7.18 -22.66
C GLN A 245 -45.86 8.63 -22.16
N ARG A 246 -44.74 9.10 -21.57
CA ARG A 246 -44.55 10.52 -21.23
C ARG A 246 -44.04 11.31 -22.43
N ASP A 247 -43.13 10.75 -23.22
CA ASP A 247 -42.59 11.40 -24.41
C ASP A 247 -43.65 11.58 -25.52
N ASP A 248 -44.62 10.66 -25.63
CA ASP A 248 -45.73 10.78 -26.59
C ASP A 248 -46.77 11.85 -26.19
N MET A 249 -46.84 12.26 -24.91
CA MET A 249 -47.74 13.34 -24.46
C MET A 249 -47.13 14.73 -24.61
N ASP A 250 -45.80 14.86 -24.60
CA ASP A 250 -45.11 16.14 -24.80
C ASP A 250 -44.96 16.53 -26.28
N ASN A 251 -45.27 15.62 -27.22
CA ASN A 251 -45.20 15.87 -28.67
C ASN A 251 -46.59 16.20 -29.30
N MET A 252 -47.58 16.51 -28.47
CA MET A 252 -48.96 16.86 -28.88
C MET A 252 -49.39 18.28 -28.48
N LEU A 253 -48.44 19.14 -28.09
CA LEU A 253 -48.59 20.59 -27.86
C LEU A 253 -47.72 21.38 -28.86
#